data_AF-A0A2N1RZH9-F1
#
_entry.id   AF-A0A2N1RZH9-F1
#
_cell.length_a   1.000
_cell.length_b   1.000
_cell.length_c   1.000
_cell.angle_alpha   90.00
_cell.angle_beta   90.00
_cell.angle_gamma   90.00
#
_symmetry.space_group_name_H-M   'P 1'
#
loop_
_entity.id
_entity.type
_entity.pdbx_description
1 polymer ?
#
loop_
_entity_poly.entity_id
_entity_poly.type
_entity_poly.pdbx_seq_one_letter_code
_entity_poly.pdbx_strand_id
1 'polypeptide(L)'
;MRKSVQTFRTVALVLLAILFVVSPLVASRVVASETLTIHAFVPERTTVSFSATGELIVSSNAPGTLVSILPTADATLLSVTAR
;
A
#
# COMPACT_ATOMS: atom_id res chain seq x y z
N MET A 1 10.68 65.67 17.65
CA MET A 1 11.48 64.42 17.65
C MET A 1 10.88 63.28 18.48
N ARG A 2 10.39 63.48 19.72
CA ARG A 2 9.82 62.38 20.56
C ARG A 2 8.66 61.57 19.95
N LYS A 3 7.71 62.22 19.25
CA LYS A 3 6.57 61.54 18.62
C LYS A 3 6.98 60.57 17.49
N SER A 4 7.98 60.95 16.69
CA SER A 4 8.51 60.13 15.58
C SER A 4 9.22 58.86 16.08
N VAL A 5 9.92 58.96 17.21
CA VAL A 5 10.57 57.80 17.84
C VAL A 5 9.54 56.85 18.45
N GLN A 6 8.46 57.39 19.01
CA GLN A 6 7.34 56.57 19.52
C GLN A 6 6.62 55.82 18.41
N THR A 7 6.28 56.49 17.29
CA THR A 7 5.64 55.81 16.14
C THR A 7 6.55 54.76 15.51
N PHE A 8 7.86 55.02 15.41
CA PHE A 8 8.81 54.02 14.92
C PHE A 8 8.84 52.77 15.81
N ARG A 9 8.85 52.95 17.14
CA ARG A 9 8.82 51.83 18.11
C ARG A 9 7.54 51.02 18.03
N THR A 10 6.38 51.65 17.91
CA THR A 10 5.11 50.93 17.76
C THR A 10 5.06 50.17 16.44
N VAL A 11 5.50 50.77 15.33
CA VAL A 11 5.54 50.08 14.02
C VAL A 11 6.48 48.88 14.07
N ALA A 12 7.66 49.02 14.68
CA ALA A 12 8.60 47.91 14.85
C ALA A 12 8.03 46.77 15.70
N LEU A 13 7.31 47.09 16.79
CA LEU A 13 6.65 46.08 17.65
C LEU A 13 5.52 45.35 16.92
N VAL A 14 4.73 46.06 16.12
CA VAL A 14 3.66 45.45 15.32
C VAL A 14 4.24 44.51 14.26
N LEU A 15 5.30 44.94 13.57
CA LEU A 15 6.02 44.10 12.61
C LEU A 15 6.61 42.84 13.26
N LEU A 16 7.20 42.99 14.45
CA LEU A 16 7.73 41.86 15.22
C LEU A 16 6.62 40.87 15.62
N ALA A 17 5.47 41.38 16.08
CA ALA A 17 4.33 40.54 16.45
C ALA A 17 3.79 39.74 15.25
N ILE A 18 3.68 40.38 14.08
CA ILE A 18 3.27 39.71 12.84
C ILE A 18 4.28 38.61 12.48
N LEU A 19 5.58 38.88 12.60
CA LEU A 19 6.64 37.93 12.26
C LEU A 19 6.58 36.67 13.15
N PHE A 20 6.31 36.85 14.45
CA PHE A 20 6.14 35.74 15.40
C PHE A 20 4.91 34.88 15.11
N VAL A 21 3.82 35.47 14.63
CA VAL A 21 2.59 34.74 14.31
C VAL A 21 2.71 33.95 13.01
N VAL A 22 3.39 34.49 11.99
CA VAL A 22 3.51 33.87 10.66
C VAL A 22 4.60 32.79 10.61
N SER A 23 5.63 32.89 11.45
CA SER A 23 6.74 31.91 11.54
C SER A 23 6.29 30.45 11.69
N PRO A 24 5.41 30.08 12.64
CA PRO A 24 4.99 28.68 12.82
C PRO A 24 4.11 28.16 11.67
N LEU A 25 3.37 29.04 10.98
CA LEU A 25 2.53 28.66 9.83
C LEU A 25 3.38 28.24 8.62
N VAL A 26 4.48 28.95 8.36
CA VAL A 26 5.40 28.61 7.25
C VAL A 26 6.30 27.42 7.60
N ALA A 27 6.54 27.17 8.90
CA ALA A 27 7.35 26.07 9.38
C ALA A 27 6.64 24.70 9.45
N SER A 28 5.36 24.63 9.05
CA SER A 28 4.60 23.38 8.91
C SER A 28 5.19 22.52 7.79
N ARG A 29 6.26 21.79 8.11
CA ARG A 29 6.85 20.75 7.27
C ARG A 29 6.34 19.39 7.74
N VAL A 30 6.13 18.45 6.82
CA VAL A 30 5.83 17.06 7.18
C VAL A 30 7.01 16.55 8.00
N VAL A 31 6.81 16.36 9.32
CA VAL A 31 7.87 16.06 10.27
C VAL A 31 8.25 14.58 10.26
N ALA A 32 7.33 13.71 9.84
CA ALA A 32 7.58 12.29 9.70
C ALA A 32 6.62 11.68 8.67
N SER A 33 7.14 10.78 7.85
CA SER A 33 6.35 9.89 7.00
C SER A 33 6.86 8.49 7.28
N GLU A 34 6.01 7.64 7.83
CA GLU A 34 6.34 6.23 8.06
C GLU A 34 5.68 5.37 7.00
N THR A 35 6.46 4.48 6.39
CA THR A 35 5.95 3.47 5.46
C THR A 35 5.63 2.22 6.26
N LEU A 36 4.35 1.87 6.35
CA LEU A 36 3.91 0.61 6.94
C LEU A 36 4.06 -0.51 5.89
N THR A 37 5.02 -1.40 6.08
CA THR A 37 5.19 -2.59 5.23
C THR A 37 4.40 -3.75 5.82
N ILE A 38 3.30 -4.15 5.15
CA ILE A 38 2.48 -5.29 5.57
C ILE A 38 2.95 -6.54 4.82
N HIS A 39 3.40 -7.55 5.56
CA HIS A 39 3.71 -8.87 5.02
C HIS A 39 2.50 -9.79 5.14
N ALA A 40 1.81 -10.04 4.03
CA ALA A 40 0.72 -11.01 3.99
C ALA A 40 1.27 -12.40 3.61
N PHE A 41 1.06 -13.38 4.48
CA PHE A 41 1.31 -14.78 4.16
C PHE A 41 0.09 -15.36 3.45
N VAL A 42 0.26 -15.79 2.20
CA VAL A 42 -0.77 -16.51 1.46
C VAL A 42 -0.35 -17.98 1.42
N PRO A 43 -1.08 -18.90 2.11
CA PRO A 43 -0.74 -20.31 2.08
C PRO A 43 -0.93 -20.90 0.69
N GLU A 44 -0.11 -21.88 0.37
CA GLU A 44 -0.21 -22.64 -0.87
C GLU A 44 -1.53 -23.43 -0.91
N ARG A 45 -2.20 -23.34 -2.03
CA ARG A 45 -3.50 -23.93 -2.30
C ARG A 45 -3.61 -24.28 -3.77
N THR A 46 -3.96 -25.54 -4.01
CA THR A 46 -4.36 -26.04 -5.31
C THR A 46 -5.81 -26.48 -5.25
N THR A 47 -6.60 -26.08 -6.24
CA THR A 47 -8.00 -26.44 -6.39
C THR A 47 -8.23 -27.05 -7.77
N VAL A 48 -9.07 -28.07 -7.79
CA VAL A 48 -9.46 -28.79 -9.00
C VAL A 48 -10.97 -28.87 -9.02
N SER A 49 -11.57 -28.43 -10.11
CA SER A 49 -13.01 -28.54 -10.32
C SER A 49 -13.33 -28.85 -11.78
N PHE A 50 -14.58 -29.20 -12.03
CA PHE A 50 -15.10 -29.40 -13.38
C PHE A 50 -16.15 -28.34 -13.68
N SER A 51 -16.12 -27.80 -14.89
CA SER A 51 -17.18 -26.93 -15.39
C SER A 51 -18.45 -27.73 -15.66
N ALA A 52 -19.58 -27.04 -15.83
CA ALA A 52 -20.83 -27.67 -16.25
C ALA A 52 -20.75 -28.36 -17.63
N THR A 53 -19.76 -28.00 -18.45
CA THR A 53 -19.47 -28.62 -19.76
C THR A 53 -18.42 -29.73 -19.68
N GLY A 54 -17.92 -30.06 -18.48
CA GLY A 54 -16.93 -31.11 -18.26
C GLY A 54 -15.48 -30.67 -18.46
N GLU A 55 -15.23 -29.38 -18.61
CA GLU A 55 -13.86 -28.84 -18.69
C GLU A 55 -13.19 -28.89 -17.32
N LEU A 56 -11.95 -29.36 -17.28
CA LEU A 56 -11.14 -29.37 -16.06
C LEU A 56 -10.60 -27.96 -15.77
N ILE A 57 -10.91 -27.44 -14.59
CA ILE A 57 -10.41 -26.15 -14.11
C ILE A 57 -9.42 -26.44 -12.98
N VAL A 58 -8.16 -26.03 -13.20
CA VAL A 58 -7.12 -26.08 -12.17
C VAL A 58 -6.70 -24.67 -11.81
N SER A 59 -6.75 -24.35 -10.51
CA SER A 59 -6.25 -23.09 -9.97
C SER A 59 -5.27 -23.38 -8.84
N SER A 60 -4.04 -22.90 -8.97
CA SER A 60 -3.00 -23.06 -7.96
C SER A 60 -2.23 -21.76 -7.80
N ASN A 61 -1.95 -21.39 -6.55
CA ASN A 61 -1.01 -20.32 -6.22
C ASN A 61 0.38 -20.87 -5.83
N ALA A 62 0.56 -22.20 -5.83
CA ALA A 62 1.83 -22.84 -5.51
C ALA A 62 2.73 -22.92 -6.75
N PRO A 63 3.94 -22.33 -6.73
CA PRO A 63 4.87 -22.41 -7.84
C PRO A 63 5.31 -23.88 -8.07
N GLY A 64 5.35 -24.31 -9.34
CA GLY A 64 5.73 -25.69 -9.67
C GLY A 64 4.61 -26.72 -9.54
N THR A 65 3.35 -26.28 -9.42
CA THR A 65 2.20 -27.20 -9.51
C THR A 65 2.18 -27.88 -10.88
N LEU A 66 2.14 -29.21 -10.88
CA LEU A 66 2.06 -30.01 -12.10
C LEU A 66 0.70 -30.70 -12.20
N VAL A 67 0.08 -30.59 -13.36
CA VAL A 67 -1.18 -31.25 -13.70
C VAL A 67 -0.90 -32.24 -14.83
N SER A 68 -1.22 -33.51 -14.61
CA SER A 68 -1.13 -34.54 -15.65
C SER A 68 -2.52 -35.14 -15.88
N ILE A 69 -2.92 -35.14 -17.16
CA ILE A 69 -4.15 -35.76 -17.65
C ILE A 69 -3.72 -36.98 -18.47
N LEU A 70 -4.09 -38.17 -18.00
CA LEU A 70 -3.78 -39.42 -18.68
C LEU A 70 -5.09 -40.08 -19.15
N PRO A 71 -5.42 -40.03 -20.45
CA PRO A 71 -6.54 -40.79 -20.97
C PRO A 71 -6.23 -42.29 -20.92
N THR A 72 -7.16 -43.09 -20.40
CA THR A 72 -7.15 -44.55 -20.46
C THR A 72 -8.31 -45.05 -21.33
N ALA A 73 -8.40 -46.36 -21.56
CA ALA A 73 -9.42 -46.93 -22.45
C ALA A 73 -10.86 -46.64 -21.97
N ASP A 74 -11.08 -46.64 -20.66
CA ASP A 74 -12.42 -46.52 -20.07
C ASP A 74 -12.58 -45.29 -19.14
N ALA A 75 -11.50 -44.53 -18.90
CA ALA A 75 -11.50 -43.41 -17.96
C ALA A 75 -10.47 -42.33 -18.33
N THR A 76 -10.54 -41.20 -17.63
CA THR A 76 -9.47 -40.20 -17.64
C THR A 76 -8.91 -40.10 -16.24
N LEU A 77 -7.62 -40.38 -16.08
CA LEU A 77 -6.94 -40.25 -14.79
C LEU A 77 -6.39 -38.83 -14.66
N LEU A 78 -6.75 -38.18 -13.56
CA LEU A 78 -6.20 -36.89 -13.16
C LEU A 78 -5.17 -37.11 -12.04
N SER A 79 -3.93 -36.67 -12.27
CA SER A 79 -2.91 -36.62 -11.23
C SER A 79 -2.50 -35.16 -11.00
N VAL A 80 -2.62 -34.70 -9.75
CA VAL A 80 -2.20 -33.36 -9.33
C VAL A 80 -1.10 -33.50 -8.30
N THR A 81 0.06 -32.93 -8.61
CA THR A 81 1.20 -32.86 -7.68
C THR A 81 1.43 -31.41 -7.29
N ALA A 82 1.11 -31.09 -6.04
CA ALA A 82 1.50 -29.86 -5.38
C ALA A 82 2.70 -30.16 -4.47
N ARG A 83 3.70 -29.27 -4.45
CA ARG A 83 4.88 -29.37 -3.58
C ARG A 83 4.78 -28.36 -2.46
#